data_AF-A0A395XR79-F1
#
_entry.id   AF-A0A395XR79-F1
#
_cell.length_a   1.000
_cell.length_b   1.000
_cell.length_c   1.000
_cell.angle_alpha   90.00
_cell.angle_beta   90.00
_cell.angle_gamma   90.00
#
_symmetry.space_group_name_H-M   'P 1'
#
loop_
_entity.id
_entity.type
_entity.pdbx_description
1 polymer ?
#
loop_
_entity_poly.entity_id
_entity_poly.type
_entity_poly.pdbx_seq_one_letter_code
_entity_poly.pdbx_strand_id
1 'polypeptide(L)'
;MMASVADGFTINEAEYRSYTTPDLDIKKLDQIWENVSDEYNNFISDDTSWTYIDHVFEEPFYYIGYATSALASFELFLESRVDFHSGVAKYMTLTTVPAGTKYQEALTIAGLNNIFEPGTIAKISEDLSKEFDLKK
;
A
#
# COMPACT_ATOMS: atom_id res chain seq x y z
N MET A 1 2.60 -3.65 -9.18
CA MET A 1 2.73 -4.30 -7.86
C MET A 1 3.70 -3.54 -6.95
N MET A 2 4.96 -3.28 -7.32
CA MET A 2 5.84 -2.43 -6.49
C MET A 2 5.36 -0.97 -6.42
N ALA A 3 4.96 -0.39 -7.56
CA ALA A 3 4.36 0.94 -7.59
C ALA A 3 3.12 1.06 -6.69
N SER A 4 2.33 -0.02 -6.59
CA SER A 4 1.08 -0.07 -5.80
C SER A 4 1.26 0.27 -4.31
N VAL A 5 2.47 0.11 -3.76
CA VAL A 5 2.79 0.58 -2.40
C VAL A 5 2.83 2.10 -2.37
N ALA A 6 3.64 2.73 -3.21
CA ALA A 6 3.74 4.18 -3.29
C ALA A 6 2.38 4.79 -3.68
N ASP A 7 1.77 4.31 -4.77
CA ASP A 7 0.49 4.81 -5.29
C ASP A 7 -0.61 4.79 -4.22
N GLY A 8 -0.74 3.69 -3.48
CA GLY A 8 -1.76 3.55 -2.44
C GLY A 8 -1.54 4.50 -1.26
N PHE A 9 -0.29 4.78 -0.87
CA PHE A 9 0.02 5.79 0.15
C PHE A 9 -0.20 7.21 -0.36
N THR A 10 0.21 7.53 -1.59
CA THR A 10 -0.01 8.83 -2.24
C THR A 10 -1.50 9.18 -2.27
N ILE A 11 -2.32 8.26 -2.79
CA ILE A 11 -3.77 8.47 -2.94
C ILE A 11 -4.43 8.61 -1.56
N ASN A 12 -4.11 7.72 -0.61
CA ASN A 12 -4.68 7.79 0.73
C ASN A 12 -4.34 9.11 1.46
N GLU A 13 -3.11 9.60 1.31
CA GLU A 13 -2.71 10.87 1.90
C GLU A 13 -3.43 12.06 1.24
N ALA A 14 -3.56 12.07 -0.08
CA ALA A 14 -4.31 13.10 -0.80
C ALA A 14 -5.80 13.09 -0.41
N GLU A 15 -6.43 11.92 -0.30
CA GLU A 15 -7.80 11.78 0.22
C GLU A 15 -7.89 12.32 1.66
N TYR A 16 -6.99 11.90 2.55
CA TYR A 16 -7.00 12.36 3.94
C TYR A 16 -6.89 13.89 4.05
N ARG A 17 -5.94 14.50 3.32
CA ARG A 17 -5.77 15.95 3.28
C ARG A 17 -7.01 16.64 2.68
N SER A 18 -7.67 16.03 1.68
CA SER A 18 -8.92 16.54 1.09
C SER A 18 -10.06 16.56 2.10
N TYR A 19 -10.30 15.46 2.81
CA TYR A 19 -11.40 15.35 3.79
C TYR A 19 -11.19 16.17 5.07
N THR A 20 -9.94 16.52 5.39
CA THR A 20 -9.59 17.24 6.63
C THR A 20 -9.29 18.72 6.43
N THR A 21 -9.18 19.19 5.19
CA THR A 21 -8.96 20.61 4.89
C THR A 21 -10.27 21.40 5.03
N PRO A 22 -10.33 22.42 5.89
CA PRO A 22 -11.51 23.27 6.04
C PRO A 22 -11.68 24.20 4.83
N ASP A 23 -12.93 24.57 4.56
CA ASP A 23 -13.32 25.46 3.45
C ASP A 23 -12.70 25.02 2.12
N LEU A 24 -12.74 23.71 1.84
CA LEU A 24 -12.18 23.11 0.65
C LEU A 24 -12.86 23.69 -0.60
N ASP A 25 -12.04 24.19 -1.54
CA ASP A 25 -12.45 24.57 -2.89
C ASP A 25 -11.66 23.75 -3.91
N ILE A 26 -12.04 23.83 -5.18
CA ILE A 26 -11.42 23.05 -6.26
C ILE A 26 -9.91 23.36 -6.36
N LYS A 27 -9.51 24.62 -6.19
CA LYS A 27 -8.10 25.01 -6.29
C LYS A 27 -7.27 24.39 -5.15
N LYS A 28 -7.80 24.38 -3.93
CA LYS A 28 -7.15 23.73 -2.78
C LYS A 28 -7.09 22.22 -2.97
N LEU A 29 -8.16 21.63 -3.50
CA LEU A 29 -8.22 20.21 -3.81
C LEU A 29 -7.11 19.84 -4.81
N ASP A 30 -7.06 20.48 -5.97
CA ASP A 30 -6.04 20.20 -6.98
C ASP A 30 -4.62 20.39 -6.44
N GLN A 31 -4.38 21.45 -5.65
CA GLN A 31 -3.08 21.69 -5.02
C GLN A 31 -2.69 20.61 -4.00
N ILE A 32 -3.66 20.04 -3.27
CA ILE A 32 -3.41 18.93 -2.34
C ILE A 32 -2.91 17.72 -3.13
N TRP A 33 -3.59 17.36 -4.21
CA TRP A 33 -3.24 16.20 -5.03
C TRP A 33 -1.88 16.40 -5.71
N GLU A 34 -1.62 17.58 -6.31
CA GLU A 34 -0.32 17.94 -6.89
C GLU A 34 0.81 17.82 -5.85
N ASN A 35 0.67 18.47 -4.70
CA ASN A 35 1.72 18.48 -3.67
C ASN A 35 2.02 17.07 -3.14
N VAL A 36 0.99 16.27 -2.87
CA VAL A 36 1.18 14.90 -2.39
C VAL A 36 1.82 14.04 -3.47
N SER A 37 1.44 14.21 -4.74
CA SER A 37 2.08 13.50 -5.85
C SER A 37 3.58 13.80 -5.94
N ASP A 38 3.96 15.07 -5.82
CA ASP A 38 5.37 15.51 -5.86
C ASP A 38 6.19 14.90 -4.71
N GLU A 39 5.60 14.73 -3.53
CA GLU A 39 6.24 14.07 -2.38
C GLU A 39 6.55 12.58 -2.65
N TYR A 40 5.83 11.94 -3.58
CA TYR A 40 5.89 10.49 -3.85
C TYR A 40 6.36 10.13 -5.29
N ASN A 41 7.24 10.95 -5.89
CA ASN A 41 7.81 10.78 -7.24
C ASN A 41 6.84 11.02 -8.41
N ASN A 42 5.98 12.04 -8.30
CA ASN A 42 5.14 12.55 -9.38
C ASN A 42 4.20 11.47 -9.98
N PHE A 43 3.46 10.79 -9.10
CA PHE A 43 2.45 9.79 -9.48
C PHE A 43 1.37 10.37 -10.43
N ILE A 44 0.95 11.60 -10.16
CA ILE A 44 -0.05 12.36 -10.92
C ILE A 44 0.71 13.09 -12.02
N SER A 45 0.44 12.72 -13.27
CA SER A 45 1.16 13.25 -14.45
C SER A 45 0.67 14.63 -14.90
N ASP A 46 -0.51 15.05 -14.44
CA ASP A 46 -1.11 16.37 -14.67
C ASP A 46 -2.15 16.70 -13.59
N ASP A 47 -2.48 17.99 -13.42
CA ASP A 47 -3.33 18.58 -12.38
C ASP A 47 -4.71 17.90 -12.20
N THR A 48 -5.16 17.10 -13.17
CA THR A 48 -6.48 16.46 -13.16
C THR A 48 -6.45 14.94 -13.21
N SER A 49 -5.28 14.32 -13.37
CA SER A 49 -5.19 12.87 -13.60
C SER A 49 -5.69 12.02 -12.43
N TRP A 50 -5.72 12.57 -11.21
CA TRP A 50 -6.35 11.92 -10.06
C TRP A 50 -7.87 11.72 -10.22
N THR A 51 -8.53 12.56 -11.04
CA THR A 51 -9.97 12.46 -11.30
C THR A 51 -10.35 11.22 -12.13
N TYR A 52 -9.36 10.55 -12.75
CA TYR A 52 -9.56 9.29 -13.46
C TYR A 52 -9.53 8.06 -12.53
N ILE A 53 -9.32 8.25 -11.24
CA ILE A 53 -9.28 7.17 -10.25
C ILE A 53 -10.68 6.97 -9.69
N ASP A 54 -11.46 6.07 -10.30
CA ASP A 54 -12.88 5.85 -9.96
C ASP A 54 -13.12 5.63 -8.45
N HIS A 55 -12.24 4.88 -7.78
CA HIS A 55 -12.37 4.59 -6.35
C HIS A 55 -12.34 5.84 -5.47
N VAL A 56 -11.67 6.93 -5.87
CA VAL A 56 -11.67 8.18 -5.11
C VAL A 56 -13.09 8.76 -4.98
N PHE A 57 -13.97 8.46 -5.93
CA PHE A 57 -15.36 8.91 -5.93
C PHE A 57 -16.33 7.83 -5.44
N GLU A 58 -16.10 6.56 -5.81
CA GLU A 58 -17.02 5.47 -5.51
C GLU A 58 -16.78 4.86 -4.11
N GLU A 59 -15.52 4.71 -3.71
CA GLU A 59 -15.10 4.05 -2.47
C GLU A 59 -13.91 4.77 -1.81
N PRO A 60 -14.12 5.97 -1.22
CA PRO A 60 -13.05 6.75 -0.65
C PRO A 60 -12.23 5.98 0.39
N PHE A 61 -10.92 6.20 0.41
CA PHE A 61 -9.93 5.52 1.24
C PHE A 61 -9.72 4.02 0.93
N TYR A 62 -10.24 3.51 -0.19
CA TYR A 62 -10.02 2.12 -0.58
C TYR A 62 -8.56 1.81 -0.97
N TYR A 63 -7.85 2.78 -1.57
CA TYR A 63 -6.52 2.55 -2.17
C TYR A 63 -5.42 2.16 -1.18
N ILE A 64 -5.54 2.52 0.10
CA ILE A 64 -4.60 2.08 1.14
C ILE A 64 -4.60 0.55 1.30
N GLY A 65 -5.70 -0.12 0.94
CA GLY A 65 -5.81 -1.57 0.88
C GLY A 65 -4.81 -2.18 -0.10
N TYR A 66 -4.57 -1.55 -1.25
CA TYR A 66 -3.57 -2.02 -2.21
C TYR A 66 -2.15 -1.93 -1.66
N ALA A 67 -1.79 -0.82 -1.01
CA ALA A 67 -0.45 -0.64 -0.45
C ALA A 67 -0.16 -1.65 0.68
N THR A 68 -1.09 -1.78 1.62
CA THR A 68 -0.94 -2.69 2.77
C THR A 68 -0.94 -4.16 2.34
N SER A 69 -1.82 -4.57 1.43
CA SER A 69 -1.84 -5.94 0.90
C SER A 69 -0.62 -6.26 0.02
N ALA A 70 -0.07 -5.30 -0.72
CA ALA A 70 1.17 -5.48 -1.47
C ALA A 70 2.35 -5.78 -0.53
N LEU A 71 2.48 -5.08 0.60
CA LEU A 71 3.52 -5.35 1.60
C LEU A 71 3.44 -6.78 2.15
N ALA A 72 2.24 -7.23 2.54
CA ALA A 72 2.03 -8.61 2.97
C ALA A 72 2.34 -9.64 1.86
N SER A 73 1.99 -9.31 0.62
CA SER A 73 2.27 -10.16 -0.56
C SER A 73 3.77 -10.26 -0.85
N PHE A 74 4.55 -9.21 -0.60
CA PHE A 74 6.00 -9.26 -0.75
C PHE A 74 6.67 -10.15 0.30
N GLU A 75 6.17 -10.18 1.54
CA GLU A 75 6.65 -11.14 2.53
C GLU A 75 6.38 -12.58 2.10
N LEU A 76 5.18 -12.87 1.59
CA LEU A 76 4.86 -14.20 1.03
C LEU A 76 5.76 -14.56 -0.15
N PHE A 77 6.02 -13.60 -1.04
CA PHE A 77 6.93 -13.76 -2.17
C PHE A 77 8.34 -14.09 -1.67
N LEU A 78 8.92 -13.27 -0.78
CA LEU A 78 10.27 -13.47 -0.24
C LEU A 78 10.40 -14.82 0.49
N GLU A 79 9.39 -15.20 1.29
CA GLU A 79 9.33 -16.53 1.92
C GLU A 79 9.38 -17.63 0.86
N SER A 80 8.60 -17.50 -0.22
CA SER A 80 8.55 -18.50 -1.29
C SER A 80 9.87 -18.67 -2.06
N ARG A 81 10.76 -17.68 -2.01
CA ARG A 81 12.11 -17.75 -2.61
C ARG A 81 13.08 -18.57 -1.76
N VAL A 82 12.83 -18.68 -0.46
CA VAL A 82 13.61 -19.50 0.47
C VAL A 82 12.99 -20.90 0.60
N ASP A 83 11.69 -20.97 0.87
CA ASP A 83 10.89 -22.19 0.91
C ASP A 83 9.52 -21.93 0.29
N PHE A 84 9.35 -22.42 -0.94
CA PHE A 84 8.11 -22.27 -1.70
C PHE A 84 6.88 -22.85 -0.96
N HIS A 85 7.03 -24.00 -0.30
CA HIS A 85 5.92 -24.63 0.41
C HIS A 85 5.53 -23.86 1.66
N SER A 86 6.51 -23.26 2.36
CA SER A 86 6.25 -22.36 3.49
C SER A 86 5.41 -21.15 3.05
N GLY A 87 5.81 -20.47 1.97
CA GLY A 87 5.05 -19.33 1.42
C GLY A 87 3.62 -19.68 1.04
N VAL A 88 3.43 -20.83 0.36
CA VAL A 88 2.09 -21.33 0.02
C VAL A 88 1.27 -21.66 1.28
N ALA A 89 1.87 -22.28 2.29
CA ALA A 89 1.16 -22.62 3.53
C ALA A 89 0.66 -21.37 4.28
N LYS A 90 1.47 -20.30 4.34
CA LYS A 90 1.05 -19.02 4.91
C LYS A 90 -0.10 -18.39 4.12
N TYR A 91 -0.01 -18.40 2.79
CA TYR A 91 -1.11 -17.93 1.93
C TYR A 91 -2.40 -18.73 2.15
N MET A 92 -2.32 -20.06 2.17
CA MET A 92 -3.49 -20.91 2.45
C MET A 92 -4.09 -20.61 3.81
N THR A 93 -3.26 -20.35 4.82
CA THR A 93 -3.72 -19.92 6.15
C THR A 93 -4.55 -18.63 6.07
N LEU A 94 -4.07 -17.61 5.34
CA LEU A 94 -4.84 -16.36 5.11
C LEU A 94 -6.23 -16.62 4.52
N THR A 95 -6.35 -17.53 3.54
CA THR A 95 -7.65 -17.84 2.90
C THR A 95 -8.68 -18.47 3.86
N THR A 96 -8.22 -18.98 5.00
CA THR A 96 -9.08 -19.58 6.03
C THR A 96 -9.43 -18.61 7.16
N VAL A 97 -8.85 -17.41 7.16
CA VAL A 97 -9.14 -16.40 8.19
C VAL A 97 -10.61 -15.97 8.10
N PRO A 98 -11.35 -15.96 9.23
CA PRO A 98 -12.75 -15.55 9.22
C PRO A 98 -12.97 -14.13 8.69
N ALA A 99 -14.08 -13.93 7.97
CA ALA A 99 -14.51 -12.59 7.60
C ALA A 99 -14.74 -11.74 8.86
N GLY A 100 -14.24 -10.50 8.86
CA GLY A 100 -14.32 -9.58 9.99
C GLY A 100 -13.13 -9.66 10.97
N THR A 101 -12.18 -10.58 10.77
CA THR A 101 -10.89 -10.54 11.48
C THR A 101 -10.14 -9.27 11.11
N LYS A 102 -9.52 -8.62 12.10
CA LYS A 102 -8.73 -7.39 11.88
C LYS A 102 -7.49 -7.70 11.06
N TYR A 103 -7.08 -6.76 10.22
CA TYR A 103 -5.91 -6.92 9.34
C TYR A 103 -4.65 -7.42 10.06
N GLN A 104 -4.22 -6.75 11.15
CA GLN A 104 -3.01 -7.13 11.90
C GLN A 104 -3.12 -8.52 12.52
N GLU A 105 -4.33 -8.91 12.92
CA GLU A 105 -4.61 -10.24 13.47
C GLU A 105 -4.52 -11.31 12.36
N ALA A 106 -5.06 -11.03 11.17
CA ALA A 106 -4.95 -11.91 10.01
C ALA A 106 -3.48 -12.16 9.62
N LEU A 107 -2.63 -11.13 9.62
CA LEU A 107 -1.19 -11.26 9.40
C LEU A 107 -0.55 -12.16 10.46
N THR A 108 -0.88 -11.93 11.73
CA THR A 108 -0.36 -12.72 12.86
C THR A 108 -0.77 -14.19 12.74
N ILE A 109 -2.02 -14.48 12.40
CA ILE A 109 -2.53 -15.85 12.20
C ILE A 109 -1.75 -16.57 11.09
N ALA A 110 -1.43 -15.86 10.00
CA ALA A 110 -0.68 -16.42 8.87
C ALA A 110 0.84 -16.44 9.08
N GLY A 111 1.36 -15.95 10.21
CA GLY A 111 2.80 -15.86 10.45
C GLY A 111 3.51 -14.86 9.55
N LEU A 112 2.84 -13.76 9.20
CA LEU A 112 3.39 -12.59 8.50
C LEU A 112 3.69 -11.47 9.51
N ASN A 113 4.65 -10.61 9.18
CA ASN A 113 5.03 -9.51 10.07
C ASN A 113 3.98 -8.40 10.08
N ASN A 114 3.87 -7.71 11.22
CA ASN A 114 3.04 -6.52 11.31
C ASN A 114 3.73 -5.34 10.62
N ILE A 115 3.19 -4.89 9.49
CA ILE A 115 3.74 -3.79 8.69
C ILE A 115 3.77 -2.44 9.41
N PHE A 116 3.00 -2.29 10.50
CA PHE A 116 2.98 -1.08 11.32
C PHE A 116 4.09 -1.05 12.38
N GLU A 117 4.82 -2.16 12.58
CA GLU A 117 5.98 -2.15 13.46
C GLU A 117 7.15 -1.40 12.81
N PRO A 118 7.84 -0.50 13.54
CA PRO A 118 8.98 0.23 13.02
C PRO A 118 10.04 -0.70 12.43
N GLY A 119 10.42 -0.44 11.18
CA GLY A 119 11.47 -1.18 10.47
C GLY A 119 10.98 -2.34 9.60
N THR A 120 9.74 -2.82 9.75
CA THR A 120 9.21 -3.93 8.93
C THR A 120 9.22 -3.59 7.44
N ILE A 121 8.68 -2.43 7.04
CA ILE A 121 8.65 -2.01 5.63
C ILE A 121 10.06 -1.82 5.07
N ALA A 122 10.98 -1.24 5.85
CA ALA A 122 12.36 -1.06 5.44
C ALA A 122 13.06 -2.40 5.19
N LYS A 123 12.80 -3.40 6.05
CA LYS A 123 13.32 -4.75 5.91
C LYS A 123 12.78 -5.44 4.65
N ILE A 124 11.47 -5.37 4.41
CA ILE A 124 10.84 -5.89 3.17
C ILE A 124 11.50 -5.24 1.94
N SER A 125 11.65 -3.92 1.94
CA SER A 125 12.28 -3.18 0.83
C SER A 125 13.74 -3.61 0.59
N GLU A 126 14.50 -3.83 1.66
CA GLU A 126 15.90 -4.28 1.56
C GLU A 126 16.00 -5.69 0.97
N ASP A 127 15.14 -6.60 1.43
CA ASP A 127 15.15 -7.99 0.97
C ASP A 127 14.65 -8.11 -0.48
N LEU A 128 13.65 -7.34 -0.89
CA LEU A 128 13.23 -7.23 -2.29
C LEU A 128 14.35 -6.67 -3.17
N SER A 129 15.05 -5.64 -2.69
CA SER A 129 16.17 -5.04 -3.45
C SER A 129 17.29 -6.06 -3.70
N LYS A 130 17.56 -6.93 -2.72
CA LYS A 130 18.51 -8.04 -2.88
C LYS A 130 17.99 -9.10 -3.84
N GLU A 131 16.74 -9.54 -3.71
CA GLU A 131 16.15 -10.56 -4.56
C GLU A 131 16.11 -10.13 -6.04
N PHE A 132 15.92 -8.84 -6.31
CA PHE A 132 15.87 -8.29 -7.67
C PHE A 132 17.19 -7.69 -8.16
N ASP A 133 18.29 -7.83 -7.42
CA ASP A 133 19.59 -7.23 -7.74
C ASP A 133 19.52 -5.72 -8.03
N LEU A 134 18.64 -5.00 -7.34
CA LEU A 134 18.47 -3.56 -7.50
C LEU A 134 19.62 -2.83 -6.80
N LYS A 135 20.31 -1.98 -7.56
CA LYS A 135 21.32 -1.07 -7.01
C LYS A 135 20.61 0.12 -6.37
N LYS A 136 21.03 0.47 -5.16
CA LYS A 136 20.66 1.75 -4.53
C LYS A 136 21.19 2.92 -5.35
#